data_AF-A0A6J4GXB3-F1
#
_entry.id   AF-A0A6J4GXB3-F1
#
_cell.length_a   1.000
_cell.length_b   1.000
_cell.length_c   1.000
_cell.angle_alpha   90.00
_cell.angle_beta   90.00
_cell.angle_gamma   90.00
#
_symmetry.space_group_name_H-M   'P 1'
#
loop_
_entity.id
_entity.type
_entity.pdbx_description
1 polymer ?
#
loop_
_entity_poly.entity_id
_entity_poly.type
_entity_poly.pdbx_seq_one_letter_code
_entity_poly.pdbx_strand_id
1 'polypeptide(L)'
;MQTQKKVLDLNLNQYHYFRPMNLYKKNLYFVCISLFIAVSYILYGYFFRNFITQPDLPQKYLAYKNLEDTVKSAHYEIVSLGDNSLNTNTVYFSPLSETVVFESGKEGFANDNDEFILHYKFDNKGKLIDSLKTRRYDSYEIYESYLLSKKNYISWIIDNDTIRHNYIELNPKADWTFERTEEEYNKLSKKASSVYCFKAQMHNYNSDDVGQYFDKALFLIDKEWYALYGKSLFKESVSEPYQKIFAPVYTHKISKLGSNSWRVNAFYDIVIKNDTLKLKNESWSDRTDMGYYSHPANPAFCILRNSTYFIIRPIN
;
A
#
# COMPACT_ATOMS: atom_id res chain seq x y z
N MET A 1 115.52 21.66 4.63
CA MET A 1 115.26 21.13 3.27
C MET A 1 114.38 19.90 3.43
N GLN A 2 113.05 20.05 3.29
CA GLN A 2 112.15 18.92 3.02
C GLN A 2 110.74 19.45 2.76
N THR A 3 110.32 19.32 1.52
CA THR A 3 108.96 19.52 1.04
C THR A 3 108.37 18.15 0.73
N GLN A 4 107.04 18.05 0.83
CA GLN A 4 106.13 16.95 0.44
C GLN A 4 105.67 15.99 1.55
N LYS A 5 104.43 16.25 2.02
CA LYS A 5 103.35 15.27 1.81
C LYS A 5 101.99 15.97 1.88
N LYS A 6 101.41 16.13 0.68
CA LYS A 6 100.00 16.42 0.43
C LYS A 6 99.32 15.06 0.19
N VAL A 7 98.03 14.96 0.52
CA VAL A 7 97.06 13.90 0.15
C VAL A 7 96.89 12.73 1.14
N LEU A 8 95.99 12.94 2.11
CA LEU A 8 95.02 12.03 2.76
C LEU A 8 94.13 13.01 3.55
N ASP A 9 92.81 13.15 3.46
CA ASP A 9 91.75 12.29 2.96
C ASP A 9 90.55 13.14 2.52
N LEU A 10 90.08 12.87 1.32
CA LEU A 10 88.78 13.26 0.80
C LEU A 10 87.86 12.05 0.99
N ASN A 11 87.05 12.06 2.05
CA ASN A 11 85.73 11.41 2.16
C ASN A 11 85.46 11.06 3.61
N LEU A 12 84.56 11.79 4.24
CA LEU A 12 83.50 11.25 5.11
C LEU A 12 82.71 12.44 5.64
N ASN A 13 81.39 12.28 5.69
CA ASN A 13 80.41 13.16 6.34
C ASN A 13 79.64 14.14 5.44
N GLN A 14 78.99 13.62 4.40
CA GLN A 14 77.61 14.04 4.10
C GLN A 14 76.62 13.13 4.85
N TYR A 15 76.65 13.17 6.18
CA TYR A 15 75.49 12.76 6.95
C TYR A 15 74.53 13.94 6.96
N HIS A 16 73.53 13.92 6.09
CA HIS A 16 72.36 14.78 6.24
C HIS A 16 71.80 14.54 7.65
N TYR A 17 72.05 15.49 8.55
CA TYR A 17 71.47 15.52 9.88
C TYR A 17 69.95 15.54 9.72
N PHE A 18 69.33 14.37 9.81
CA PHE A 18 67.90 14.26 10.02
C PHE A 18 67.64 14.78 11.42
N ARG A 19 67.48 16.10 11.56
CA ARG A 19 67.22 16.76 12.83
C ARG A 19 65.94 16.14 13.39
N PRO A 20 65.99 15.39 14.50
CA PRO A 20 64.80 14.72 15.01
C PRO A 20 63.81 15.81 15.39
N MET A 21 62.73 15.95 14.61
CA MET A 21 61.65 16.86 14.96
C MET A 21 61.14 16.44 16.34
N ASN A 22 61.15 17.41 17.27
CA ASN A 22 60.57 17.28 18.60
C ASN A 22 59.18 16.63 18.48
N LEU A 23 58.94 15.56 19.25
CA LEU A 23 57.67 14.82 19.28
C LEU A 23 56.46 15.74 19.39
N TYR A 24 56.57 16.84 20.14
CA TYR A 24 55.53 17.87 20.24
C TYR A 24 55.16 18.51 18.90
N LYS A 25 56.15 18.79 18.04
CA LYS A 25 55.90 19.36 16.71
C LYS A 25 55.19 18.35 15.82
N LYS A 26 55.60 17.07 15.86
CA LYS A 26 54.95 15.99 15.08
C LYS A 26 53.49 15.80 15.50
N ASN A 27 53.22 15.78 16.80
CA ASN A 27 51.86 15.66 17.33
C ASN A 27 51.01 16.89 16.97
N LEU A 28 51.57 18.10 17.01
CA LEU A 28 50.88 19.31 16.60
C LEU A 28 50.50 19.27 15.11
N TYR A 29 51.40 18.83 14.23
CA TYR A 29 51.06 18.65 12.81
C TYR A 29 49.92 17.65 12.61
N PHE A 30 49.93 16.52 13.32
CA PHE A 30 48.87 15.53 13.23
C PHE A 30 47.51 16.08 13.67
N VAL A 31 47.48 16.84 14.78
CA VAL A 31 46.26 17.51 15.27
C VAL A 31 45.76 18.54 14.24
N CYS A 32 46.64 19.40 13.71
CA CYS A 32 46.26 20.39 12.71
C CYS A 32 45.73 19.75 11.42
N ILE A 33 46.36 18.68 10.94
CA ILE A 33 45.90 17.93 9.76
C ILE A 33 44.54 17.28 10.04
N SER A 34 44.37 16.65 11.20
CA SER A 34 43.09 16.02 11.58
C SER A 34 41.97 17.04 11.67
N LEU A 35 42.24 18.21 12.26
CA LEU A 35 41.29 19.31 12.34
C LEU A 35 40.93 19.85 10.95
N PHE A 36 41.94 20.03 10.10
CA PHE A 36 41.74 20.49 8.71
C PHE A 36 40.90 19.50 7.91
N ILE A 37 41.14 18.20 8.04
CA ILE A 37 40.33 17.16 7.39
C ILE A 37 38.89 17.18 7.91
N ALA A 38 38.69 17.29 9.23
CA ALA A 38 37.36 17.37 9.82
C ALA A 38 36.57 18.60 9.34
N VAL A 39 37.20 19.78 9.35
CA VAL A 39 36.60 21.02 8.83
C VAL A 39 36.31 20.89 7.34
N SER A 40 37.24 20.38 6.54
CA SER A 40 37.05 20.17 5.10
C SER A 40 35.90 19.21 4.82
N TYR A 41 35.73 18.15 5.62
CA TYR A 41 34.63 17.21 5.49
C TYR A 41 33.28 17.84 5.83
N ILE A 42 33.20 18.64 6.91
CA ILE A 42 31.99 19.39 7.27
C ILE A 42 31.64 20.39 6.17
N LEU A 43 32.61 21.16 5.69
CA LEU A 43 32.41 22.11 4.60
C LEU A 43 32.01 21.39 3.32
N TYR A 44 32.66 20.30 2.95
CA TYR A 44 32.27 19.51 1.77
C TYR A 44 30.85 18.99 1.91
N GLY A 45 30.48 18.43 3.07
CA GLY A 45 29.11 17.97 3.34
C GLY A 45 28.09 19.09 3.26
N TYR A 46 28.39 20.26 3.81
CA TYR A 46 27.48 21.41 3.84
C TYR A 46 27.37 22.07 2.46
N PHE A 47 28.49 22.41 1.82
CA PHE A 47 28.51 23.07 0.52
C PHE A 47 28.08 22.12 -0.61
N PHE A 48 28.62 20.90 -0.68
CA PHE A 48 28.29 20.02 -1.81
C PHE A 48 26.85 19.49 -1.75
N ARG A 49 26.25 19.36 -0.57
CA ARG A 49 24.82 18.98 -0.46
C ARG A 49 23.87 20.15 -0.69
N ASN A 50 24.23 21.36 -0.26
CA ASN A 50 23.34 22.52 -0.35
C ASN A 50 23.40 23.24 -1.70
N PHE A 51 24.46 23.06 -2.50
CA PHE A 51 24.66 23.78 -3.76
C PHE A 51 24.31 22.96 -5.03
N ILE A 52 23.75 21.75 -4.90
CA ILE A 52 23.19 21.06 -6.06
C ILE A 52 21.86 21.75 -6.40
N THR A 53 21.92 22.73 -7.30
CA THR A 53 20.74 23.40 -7.86
C THR A 53 19.87 22.36 -8.55
N GLN A 54 18.70 22.09 -8.00
CA GLN A 54 17.72 21.25 -8.67
C GLN A 54 17.09 22.03 -9.81
N PRO A 55 16.82 21.40 -10.97
CA PRO A 55 16.13 22.07 -12.05
C PRO A 55 14.73 22.48 -11.58
N ASP A 56 14.27 23.67 -11.97
CA ASP A 56 12.95 24.16 -11.59
C ASP A 56 11.83 23.21 -12.06
N LEU A 57 10.71 23.22 -11.34
CA LEU A 57 9.52 22.46 -11.69
C LEU A 57 8.98 22.93 -13.06
N PRO A 58 8.85 22.03 -14.06
CA PRO A 58 8.33 22.43 -15.37
C PRO A 58 6.92 23.04 -15.25
N GLN A 59 6.68 24.11 -16.02
CA GLN A 59 5.46 24.94 -15.91
C GLN A 59 4.15 24.14 -16.01
N LYS A 60 4.13 23.09 -16.85
CA LYS A 60 2.94 22.22 -17.02
C LYS A 60 2.49 21.51 -15.73
N TYR A 61 3.38 21.33 -14.76
CA TYR A 61 3.08 20.66 -13.49
C TYR A 61 2.63 21.64 -12.39
N LEU A 62 2.75 22.95 -12.61
CA LEU A 62 2.31 23.97 -11.64
C LEU A 62 0.79 23.96 -11.41
N ALA A 63 0.01 23.49 -12.41
CA ALA A 63 -1.44 23.40 -12.32
C ALA A 63 -1.95 22.22 -11.49
N TYR A 64 -1.08 21.25 -11.14
CA TYR A 64 -1.47 20.06 -10.38
C TYR A 64 -1.78 20.45 -8.94
N LYS A 65 -2.88 19.90 -8.41
CA LYS A 65 -3.41 20.20 -7.09
C LYS A 65 -3.01 19.13 -6.07
N ASN A 66 -2.82 19.50 -4.81
CA ASN A 66 -2.64 18.49 -3.77
C ASN A 66 -3.95 17.73 -3.54
N LEU A 67 -3.89 16.53 -2.96
CA LEU A 67 -5.10 15.78 -2.59
C LEU A 67 -5.90 16.45 -1.47
N GLU A 68 -5.23 17.24 -0.62
CA GLU A 68 -5.88 18.06 0.41
C GLU A 68 -6.65 19.24 -0.19
N ASP A 69 -6.25 19.67 -1.38
CA ASP A 69 -7.00 20.64 -2.17
C ASP A 69 -8.15 19.93 -2.89
N THR A 70 -9.23 20.66 -3.17
CA THR A 70 -10.30 20.14 -4.03
C THR A 70 -9.78 19.91 -5.45
N VAL A 71 -9.49 18.66 -5.82
CA VAL A 71 -9.08 18.27 -7.17
C VAL A 71 -10.32 18.03 -8.02
N LYS A 72 -10.44 18.78 -9.13
CA LYS A 72 -11.59 18.73 -10.04
C LYS A 72 -11.15 18.73 -11.48
N SER A 73 -11.90 18.01 -12.30
CA SER A 73 -11.91 18.10 -13.75
C SER A 73 -13.27 18.62 -14.21
N ALA A 74 -13.59 18.48 -15.50
CA ALA A 74 -14.88 18.92 -16.03
C ALA A 74 -16.05 18.07 -15.51
N HIS A 75 -15.82 16.77 -15.31
CA HIS A 75 -16.88 15.81 -14.97
C HIS A 75 -16.66 15.08 -13.66
N TYR A 76 -15.48 15.19 -13.05
CA TYR A 76 -15.14 14.42 -11.85
C TYR A 76 -14.48 15.30 -10.77
N GLU A 77 -14.69 14.89 -9.53
CA GLU A 77 -14.01 15.47 -8.37
C GLU A 77 -13.48 14.39 -7.44
N ILE A 78 -12.42 14.75 -6.71
CA ILE A 78 -11.86 13.94 -5.63
C ILE A 78 -12.38 14.50 -4.30
N VAL A 79 -12.97 13.63 -3.48
CA VAL A 79 -13.55 13.97 -2.18
C VAL A 79 -12.91 13.08 -1.11
N SER A 80 -12.50 13.67 0.01
CA SER A 80 -11.93 12.92 1.13
C SER A 80 -12.97 12.03 1.82
N LEU A 81 -12.58 10.79 2.17
CA LEU A 81 -13.38 9.83 2.92
C LEU A 81 -13.11 9.95 4.43
N GLY A 82 -13.46 11.11 4.99
CA GLY A 82 -13.37 11.35 6.43
C GLY A 82 -11.95 11.43 7.00
N ASP A 83 -11.86 11.44 8.33
CA ASP A 83 -10.63 11.74 9.08
C ASP A 83 -9.62 10.58 9.03
N ASN A 84 -8.34 10.92 8.94
CA ASN A 84 -7.21 10.01 8.69
C ASN A 84 -6.91 9.04 9.85
N SER A 85 -7.75 9.06 10.89
CA SER A 85 -7.62 8.25 12.10
C SER A 85 -8.13 6.82 11.92
N LEU A 86 -8.88 6.54 10.86
CA LEU A 86 -9.41 5.21 10.58
C LEU A 86 -8.29 4.31 10.03
N ASN A 87 -7.76 3.41 10.87
CA ASN A 87 -6.85 2.36 10.45
C ASN A 87 -7.63 1.30 9.68
N THR A 88 -7.87 1.55 8.39
CA THR A 88 -8.74 0.72 7.55
C THR A 88 -7.94 -0.33 6.78
N ASN A 89 -8.38 -1.58 6.86
CA ASN A 89 -7.73 -2.73 6.23
C ASN A 89 -8.26 -3.01 4.83
N THR A 90 -9.57 -2.84 4.64
CA THR A 90 -10.29 -3.22 3.42
C THR A 90 -11.24 -2.10 3.03
N VAL A 91 -11.34 -1.83 1.73
CA VAL A 91 -12.32 -0.89 1.18
C VAL A 91 -13.12 -1.52 0.06
N TYR A 92 -14.43 -1.31 0.11
CA TYR A 92 -15.37 -1.78 -0.89
C TYR A 92 -16.32 -0.66 -1.29
N PHE A 93 -16.63 -0.53 -2.57
CA PHE A 93 -17.73 0.31 -3.05
C PHE A 93 -18.90 -0.59 -3.43
N SER A 94 -20.05 -0.36 -2.79
CA SER A 94 -21.31 -1.00 -3.14
C SER A 94 -21.96 -0.25 -4.29
N PRO A 95 -22.06 -0.84 -5.50
CA PRO A 95 -22.84 -0.24 -6.58
C PRO A 95 -24.34 -0.28 -6.30
N LEU A 96 -24.82 -1.14 -5.40
CA LEU A 96 -26.25 -1.30 -5.08
C LEU A 96 -26.77 -0.19 -4.18
N SER A 97 -26.00 0.20 -3.17
CA SER A 97 -26.37 1.29 -2.25
C SER A 97 -25.64 2.60 -2.52
N GLU A 98 -24.73 2.63 -3.50
CA GLU A 98 -23.83 3.76 -3.78
C GLU A 98 -23.02 4.22 -2.55
N THR A 99 -22.61 3.27 -1.72
CA THR A 99 -21.86 3.54 -0.48
C THR A 99 -20.46 2.96 -0.53
N VAL A 100 -19.56 3.58 0.22
CA VAL A 100 -18.23 3.04 0.49
C VAL A 100 -18.21 2.42 1.87
N VAL A 101 -17.72 1.19 1.95
CA VAL A 101 -17.59 0.44 3.20
C VAL A 101 -16.11 0.24 3.49
N PHE A 102 -15.74 0.58 4.72
CA PHE A 102 -14.42 0.34 5.27
C PHE A 102 -14.48 -0.66 6.40
N GLU A 103 -13.53 -1.58 6.42
CA GLU A 103 -13.25 -2.37 7.59
C GLU A 103 -12.11 -1.72 8.39
N SER A 104 -12.30 -1.55 9.70
CA SER A 104 -11.24 -1.16 10.62
C SER A 104 -11.05 -2.21 11.71
N GLY A 105 -9.81 -2.63 11.88
CA GLY A 105 -9.41 -3.58 12.91
C GLY A 105 -9.26 -2.97 14.32
N LYS A 106 -9.63 -1.70 14.52
CA LYS A 106 -9.51 -1.03 15.82
C LYS A 106 -10.72 -0.16 16.14
N GLU A 107 -11.28 -0.31 17.33
CA GLU A 107 -12.06 0.74 17.99
C GLU A 107 -11.06 1.80 18.55
N GLY A 108 -10.58 2.71 17.69
CA GLY A 108 -9.63 3.76 18.07
C GLY A 108 -8.14 3.37 18.01
N PHE A 109 -7.29 3.97 18.86
CA PHE A 109 -5.81 3.89 18.79
C PHE A 109 -5.15 2.77 19.63
N ALA A 110 -5.88 1.83 20.24
CA ALA A 110 -5.30 0.89 21.21
C ALA A 110 -5.36 -0.59 20.77
N ASN A 111 -4.23 -1.29 21.00
CA ASN A 111 -3.90 -2.73 20.95
C ASN A 111 -4.70 -3.72 20.07
N ASP A 112 -3.94 -4.58 19.37
CA ASP A 112 -4.39 -5.59 18.39
C ASP A 112 -5.32 -6.72 18.91
N ASN A 113 -5.76 -6.65 20.17
CA ASN A 113 -6.57 -7.67 20.85
C ASN A 113 -8.07 -7.33 20.95
N ASP A 114 -8.56 -6.35 20.17
CA ASP A 114 -9.99 -6.03 20.16
C ASP A 114 -10.81 -7.22 19.61
N GLU A 115 -11.80 -7.67 20.39
CA GLU A 115 -12.69 -8.77 20.03
C GLU A 115 -13.55 -8.42 18.81
N PHE A 116 -13.62 -7.13 18.45
CA PHE A 116 -14.51 -6.64 17.43
C PHE A 116 -13.78 -6.08 16.20
N ILE A 117 -14.51 -6.10 15.08
CA ILE A 117 -14.19 -5.43 13.83
C ILE A 117 -15.30 -4.42 13.57
N LEU A 118 -14.91 -3.18 13.27
CA LEU A 118 -15.84 -2.10 12.93
C LEU A 118 -15.90 -1.94 11.41
N HIS A 119 -17.12 -1.91 10.90
CA HIS A 119 -17.43 -1.61 9.51
C HIS A 119 -18.04 -0.22 9.45
N TYR A 120 -17.46 0.69 8.69
CA TYR A 120 -17.95 2.05 8.51
C TYR A 120 -18.54 2.20 7.12
N LYS A 121 -19.73 2.82 7.02
CA LYS A 121 -20.40 3.08 5.76
C LYS A 121 -20.47 4.58 5.50
N PHE A 122 -19.94 4.99 4.37
CA PHE A 122 -19.90 6.36 3.90
C PHE A 122 -20.80 6.51 2.67
N ASP A 123 -21.45 7.66 2.55
CA ASP A 123 -22.15 7.99 1.31
C ASP A 123 -21.16 8.37 0.19
N ASN A 124 -21.68 8.53 -1.02
CA ASN A 124 -20.92 8.99 -2.19
C ASN A 124 -20.39 10.44 -2.08
N LYS A 125 -20.66 11.14 -0.97
CA LYS A 125 -20.13 12.48 -0.65
C LYS A 125 -19.02 12.43 0.39
N GLY A 126 -18.62 11.23 0.83
CA GLY A 126 -17.60 11.02 1.86
C GLY A 126 -18.06 11.32 3.28
N LYS A 127 -19.37 11.41 3.52
CA LYS A 127 -19.92 11.54 4.86
C LYS A 127 -20.17 10.15 5.45
N LEU A 128 -19.70 9.93 6.68
CA LEU A 128 -20.07 8.74 7.45
C LEU A 128 -21.58 8.75 7.72
N ILE A 129 -22.28 7.71 7.27
CA ILE A 129 -23.74 7.58 7.42
C ILE A 129 -24.14 6.49 8.41
N ASP A 130 -23.31 5.47 8.62
CA ASP A 130 -23.60 4.39 9.55
C ASP A 130 -22.33 3.58 9.93
N SER A 131 -22.42 2.75 10.97
CA SER A 131 -21.38 1.80 11.37
C SER A 131 -21.94 0.50 11.94
N LEU A 132 -21.27 -0.62 11.70
CA LEU A 132 -21.62 -1.93 12.22
C LEU A 132 -20.45 -2.58 12.95
N LYS A 133 -20.72 -3.12 14.15
CA LYS A 133 -19.73 -3.86 14.95
C LYS A 133 -19.94 -5.36 14.79
N THR A 134 -18.91 -6.09 14.39
CA THR A 134 -18.90 -7.55 14.23
C THR A 134 -17.83 -8.18 15.11
N ARG A 135 -17.95 -9.47 15.43
CA ARG A 135 -16.90 -10.15 16.20
C ARG A 135 -15.78 -10.57 15.25
N ARG A 136 -14.53 -10.36 15.64
CA ARG A 136 -13.33 -10.74 14.89
C ARG A 136 -13.30 -12.23 14.55
N TYR A 137 -13.74 -13.07 15.48
CA TYR A 137 -13.79 -14.53 15.29
C TYR A 137 -14.84 -15.00 14.28
N ASP A 138 -15.80 -14.15 13.91
CA ASP A 138 -16.75 -14.50 12.85
C ASP A 138 -16.10 -14.43 11.46
N SER A 139 -14.97 -13.70 11.31
CA SER A 139 -14.18 -13.60 10.07
C SER A 139 -15.04 -13.26 8.84
N TYR A 140 -15.77 -12.14 8.90
CA TYR A 140 -16.54 -11.65 7.77
C TYR A 140 -15.62 -11.07 6.69
N GLU A 141 -15.95 -11.34 5.43
CA GLU A 141 -15.37 -10.69 4.26
C GLU A 141 -16.45 -9.90 3.51
N ILE A 142 -16.10 -8.74 2.97
CA ILE A 142 -17.03 -7.96 2.15
C ILE A 142 -17.05 -8.57 0.74
N TYR A 143 -18.22 -9.03 0.28
CA TYR A 143 -18.40 -9.56 -1.07
C TYR A 143 -19.79 -9.19 -1.59
N GLU A 144 -19.86 -8.62 -2.80
CA GLU A 144 -21.12 -8.22 -3.47
C GLU A 144 -22.07 -7.40 -2.58
N SER A 145 -21.53 -6.50 -1.77
CA SER A 145 -22.30 -5.70 -0.81
C SER A 145 -22.93 -6.51 0.33
N TYR A 146 -22.38 -7.68 0.68
CA TYR A 146 -22.70 -8.41 1.89
C TYR A 146 -21.46 -8.58 2.75
N LEU A 147 -21.65 -8.76 4.06
CA LEU A 147 -20.63 -9.31 4.93
C LEU A 147 -20.84 -10.82 5.01
N LEU A 148 -19.94 -11.61 4.41
CA LEU A 148 -20.02 -13.07 4.36
C LEU A 148 -19.07 -13.68 5.39
N SER A 149 -19.58 -14.54 6.27
CA SER A 149 -18.76 -15.41 7.10
C SER A 149 -18.92 -16.87 6.69
N LYS A 150 -18.09 -17.77 7.25
CA LYS A 150 -18.28 -19.21 7.02
C LYS A 150 -19.66 -19.74 7.44
N LYS A 151 -20.37 -19.07 8.37
CA LYS A 151 -21.61 -19.58 8.97
C LYS A 151 -22.88 -18.84 8.57
N ASN A 152 -22.78 -17.54 8.30
CA ASN A 152 -23.92 -16.65 8.06
C ASN A 152 -23.47 -15.44 7.23
N TYR A 153 -24.43 -14.58 6.87
CA TYR A 153 -24.17 -13.30 6.23
C TYR A 153 -24.96 -12.17 6.89
N ILE A 154 -24.57 -10.93 6.60
CA ILE A 154 -25.28 -9.71 7.02
C ILE A 154 -25.48 -8.81 5.79
N SER A 155 -26.69 -8.29 5.57
CA SER A 155 -27.07 -7.46 4.42
C SER A 155 -27.01 -5.94 4.67
N TRP A 156 -26.54 -5.53 5.85
CA TRP A 156 -26.42 -4.14 6.32
C TRP A 156 -25.90 -3.11 5.31
N ILE A 157 -25.00 -3.48 4.41
CA ILE A 157 -24.45 -2.58 3.39
C ILE A 157 -25.55 -2.14 2.39
N ILE A 158 -26.54 -2.99 2.14
CA ILE A 158 -27.60 -2.79 1.15
C ILE A 158 -28.85 -2.18 1.81
N ASP A 159 -29.31 -2.74 2.92
CA ASP A 159 -30.64 -2.46 3.50
C ASP A 159 -30.60 -2.02 4.97
N ASN A 160 -29.40 -1.85 5.55
CA ASN A 160 -29.18 -1.58 6.97
C ASN A 160 -29.62 -2.72 7.92
N ASP A 161 -29.97 -3.90 7.43
CA ASP A 161 -30.27 -5.03 8.30
C ASP A 161 -28.99 -5.60 8.93
N THR A 162 -28.89 -5.47 10.25
CA THR A 162 -27.76 -5.94 11.04
C THR A 162 -27.93 -7.39 11.52
N ILE A 163 -29.06 -8.03 11.22
CA ILE A 163 -29.34 -9.41 11.63
C ILE A 163 -28.42 -10.37 10.87
N ARG A 164 -27.98 -11.42 11.58
CA ARG A 164 -27.21 -12.52 11.00
C ARG A 164 -28.17 -13.50 10.35
N HIS A 165 -28.05 -13.65 9.04
CA HIS A 165 -28.86 -14.57 8.24
C HIS A 165 -28.09 -15.86 7.98
N ASN A 166 -28.74 -17.00 8.22
CA ASN A 166 -28.15 -18.29 7.87
C ASN A 166 -28.23 -18.50 6.36
N TYR A 167 -27.28 -19.26 5.83
CA TYR A 167 -27.33 -19.72 4.45
C TYR A 167 -28.46 -20.74 4.25
N ILE A 168 -29.03 -20.76 3.05
CA ILE A 168 -29.92 -21.85 2.63
C ILE A 168 -29.05 -23.04 2.23
N GLU A 169 -28.90 -24.00 3.15
CA GLU A 169 -28.01 -25.15 2.97
C GLU A 169 -28.66 -26.23 2.11
N LEU A 170 -28.04 -26.56 0.98
CA LEU A 170 -28.56 -27.56 0.04
C LEU A 170 -28.19 -28.99 0.44
N ASN A 171 -26.99 -29.16 0.98
CA ASN A 171 -26.45 -30.46 1.38
C ASN A 171 -25.57 -30.35 2.65
N PRO A 172 -26.15 -29.97 3.80
CA PRO A 172 -25.39 -29.64 5.02
C PRO A 172 -24.50 -30.77 5.56
N LYS A 173 -24.76 -32.02 5.18
CA LYS A 173 -23.95 -33.19 5.57
C LYS A 173 -22.76 -33.44 4.65
N ALA A 174 -22.63 -32.71 3.55
CA ALA A 174 -21.62 -32.92 2.51
C ALA A 174 -21.53 -34.39 2.04
N ASP A 175 -22.66 -35.10 1.99
CA ASP A 175 -22.79 -36.53 1.72
C ASP A 175 -23.14 -36.86 0.26
N TRP A 176 -23.19 -35.84 -0.60
CA TRP A 176 -23.45 -36.01 -2.03
C TRP A 176 -22.22 -36.56 -2.76
N THR A 177 -22.47 -37.28 -3.86
CA THR A 177 -21.39 -37.71 -4.76
C THR A 177 -20.78 -36.51 -5.47
N PHE A 178 -19.57 -36.67 -6.01
CA PHE A 178 -18.89 -35.63 -6.76
C PHE A 178 -19.74 -35.19 -7.97
N GLU A 179 -20.27 -36.15 -8.74
CA GLU A 179 -21.04 -35.89 -9.96
C GLU A 179 -22.32 -35.09 -9.67
N ARG A 180 -23.04 -35.46 -8.60
CA ARG A 180 -24.24 -34.72 -8.17
C ARG A 180 -23.89 -33.31 -7.70
N THR A 181 -22.78 -33.16 -6.98
CA THR A 181 -22.34 -31.87 -6.47
C THR A 181 -21.90 -30.95 -7.60
N GLU A 182 -21.18 -31.48 -8.59
CA GLU A 182 -20.77 -30.76 -9.80
C GLU A 182 -21.98 -30.34 -10.65
N GLU A 183 -22.96 -31.23 -10.84
CA GLU A 183 -24.21 -30.91 -11.55
C GLU A 183 -24.97 -29.77 -10.86
N GLU A 184 -25.15 -29.84 -9.54
CA GLU A 184 -25.87 -28.80 -8.80
C GLU A 184 -25.09 -27.49 -8.77
N TYR A 185 -23.75 -27.52 -8.61
CA TYR A 185 -22.92 -26.32 -8.74
C TYR A 185 -23.15 -25.64 -10.10
N ASN A 186 -23.04 -26.39 -11.20
CA ASN A 186 -23.22 -25.85 -12.55
C ASN A 186 -24.62 -25.26 -12.76
N LYS A 187 -25.64 -25.88 -12.16
CA LYS A 187 -27.03 -25.40 -12.19
C LYS A 187 -27.20 -24.10 -11.39
N LEU A 188 -26.60 -24.00 -10.20
CA LEU A 188 -26.67 -22.80 -9.36
C LEU A 188 -25.87 -21.65 -9.96
N SER A 189 -24.66 -21.90 -10.45
CA SER A 189 -23.81 -20.89 -11.11
C SER A 189 -24.50 -20.20 -12.28
N LYS A 190 -25.37 -20.92 -13.03
CA LYS A 190 -26.15 -20.35 -14.13
C LYS A 190 -27.28 -19.43 -13.67
N LYS A 191 -27.76 -19.58 -12.44
CA LYS A 191 -28.86 -18.79 -11.86
C LYS A 191 -28.35 -17.66 -10.99
N ALA A 192 -27.18 -17.85 -10.37
CA ALA A 192 -26.64 -16.93 -9.40
C ALA A 192 -26.18 -15.64 -10.06
N SER A 193 -26.48 -14.51 -9.43
CA SER A 193 -25.88 -13.23 -9.82
C SER A 193 -24.41 -13.15 -9.40
N SER A 194 -24.00 -13.93 -8.40
CA SER A 194 -22.61 -14.04 -7.98
C SER A 194 -22.33 -15.35 -7.23
N VAL A 195 -21.06 -15.77 -7.24
CA VAL A 195 -20.58 -17.02 -6.63
C VAL A 195 -19.34 -16.75 -5.80
N TYR A 196 -19.37 -17.11 -4.53
CA TYR A 196 -18.24 -16.97 -3.61
C TYR A 196 -17.81 -18.34 -3.07
N CYS A 197 -16.51 -18.64 -3.06
CA CYS A 197 -16.00 -19.91 -2.57
C CYS A 197 -15.04 -19.71 -1.38
N PHE A 198 -15.29 -20.39 -0.27
CA PHE A 198 -14.35 -20.37 0.86
C PHE A 198 -13.17 -21.30 0.57
N LYS A 199 -11.95 -20.73 0.60
CA LYS A 199 -10.70 -21.49 0.49
C LYS A 199 -10.51 -22.35 1.74
N ALA A 200 -10.31 -23.65 1.56
CA ALA A 200 -9.82 -24.57 2.57
C ALA A 200 -8.37 -24.96 2.26
N GLN A 201 -7.54 -25.04 3.31
CA GLN A 201 -6.14 -25.46 3.19
C GLN A 201 -6.02 -26.91 3.68
N MET A 202 -5.40 -27.78 2.89
CA MET A 202 -4.93 -29.08 3.39
C MET A 202 -3.46 -28.93 3.79
N HIS A 203 -3.15 -29.06 5.08
CA HIS A 203 -1.77 -29.26 5.49
C HIS A 203 -1.38 -30.71 5.20
N ASN A 204 -0.54 -30.90 4.19
CA ASN A 204 0.11 -32.18 3.97
C ASN A 204 1.38 -32.22 4.84
N TYR A 205 1.33 -32.87 5.99
CA TYR A 205 2.44 -32.90 6.95
C TYR A 205 3.76 -33.47 6.39
N ASN A 206 3.71 -34.14 5.23
CA ASN A 206 4.84 -34.80 4.59
C ASN A 206 5.34 -34.08 3.31
N SER A 207 4.81 -32.91 2.97
CA SER A 207 5.28 -32.10 1.85
C SER A 207 5.09 -30.62 2.11
N ASP A 208 6.01 -29.77 1.64
CA ASP A 208 5.83 -28.31 1.64
C ASP A 208 4.69 -27.84 0.70
N ASP A 209 4.05 -28.78 -0.01
CA ASP A 209 2.93 -28.53 -0.91
C ASP A 209 1.62 -28.42 -0.11
N VAL A 210 1.12 -27.19 0.01
CA VAL A 210 -0.19 -26.87 0.61
C VAL A 210 -1.23 -26.90 -0.51
N GLY A 211 -1.87 -28.05 -0.71
CA GLY A 211 -3.00 -28.15 -1.62
C GLY A 211 -4.15 -27.24 -1.16
N GLN A 212 -4.59 -26.33 -2.03
CA GLN A 212 -5.79 -25.52 -1.81
C GLN A 212 -6.99 -26.21 -2.46
N TYR A 213 -8.08 -26.37 -1.71
CA TYR A 213 -9.36 -26.83 -2.22
C TYR A 213 -10.48 -25.98 -1.66
N PHE A 214 -11.63 -25.95 -2.32
CA PHE A 214 -12.82 -25.27 -1.84
C PHE A 214 -13.80 -26.31 -1.32
N ASP A 215 -14.25 -26.15 -0.07
CA ASP A 215 -15.20 -27.08 0.57
C ASP A 215 -16.62 -26.52 0.68
N LYS A 216 -16.77 -25.21 0.45
CA LYS A 216 -18.04 -24.49 0.46
C LYS A 216 -18.10 -23.45 -0.65
N ALA A 217 -19.17 -23.51 -1.45
CA ALA A 217 -19.56 -22.48 -2.40
C ALA A 217 -20.87 -21.82 -1.97
N LEU A 218 -20.93 -20.50 -2.14
CA LEU A 218 -22.09 -19.67 -1.88
C LEU A 218 -22.61 -19.09 -3.20
N PHE A 219 -23.92 -19.10 -3.38
CA PHE A 219 -24.59 -18.60 -4.58
C PHE A 219 -25.61 -17.54 -4.20
N LEU A 220 -25.47 -16.34 -4.74
CA LEU A 220 -26.46 -15.27 -4.55
C LEU A 220 -27.56 -15.43 -5.59
N ILE A 221 -28.75 -15.85 -5.16
CA ILE A 221 -29.93 -16.04 -6.01
C ILE A 221 -31.10 -15.32 -5.35
N ASP A 222 -31.76 -14.42 -6.08
CA ASP A 222 -32.92 -13.67 -5.59
C ASP A 222 -32.70 -12.97 -4.23
N LYS A 223 -31.47 -12.46 -4.00
CA LYS A 223 -30.99 -11.80 -2.77
C LYS A 223 -30.81 -12.73 -1.55
N GLU A 224 -30.89 -14.04 -1.74
CA GLU A 224 -30.59 -15.03 -0.72
C GLU A 224 -29.30 -15.79 -1.07
N TRP A 225 -28.56 -16.19 -0.04
CA TRP A 225 -27.32 -16.95 -0.21
C TRP A 225 -27.56 -18.45 0.04
N TYR A 226 -27.39 -19.23 -1.02
CA TYR A 226 -27.45 -20.69 -0.97
C TYR A 226 -26.06 -21.28 -0.75
N ALA A 227 -25.93 -22.26 0.14
CA ALA A 227 -24.67 -22.94 0.42
C ALA A 227 -24.67 -24.36 -0.13
N LEU A 228 -23.65 -24.65 -0.94
CA LEU A 228 -23.30 -26.00 -1.40
C LEU A 228 -21.98 -26.42 -0.77
N TYR A 229 -21.96 -27.62 -0.20
CA TYR A 229 -20.79 -28.24 0.42
C TYR A 229 -20.28 -29.38 -0.44
N GLY A 230 -18.97 -29.60 -0.51
CA GLY A 230 -18.41 -30.68 -1.31
C GLY A 230 -16.90 -30.67 -1.33
N LYS A 231 -16.28 -31.83 -1.60
CA LYS A 231 -14.82 -31.88 -1.73
C LYS A 231 -14.42 -31.31 -3.09
N SER A 232 -13.54 -30.31 -3.07
CA SER A 232 -12.98 -29.69 -4.28
C SER A 232 -14.06 -29.10 -5.20
N LEU A 233 -14.89 -28.21 -4.66
CA LEU A 233 -15.91 -27.44 -5.38
C LEU A 233 -15.31 -26.42 -6.37
N PHE A 234 -14.51 -26.90 -7.34
CA PHE A 234 -13.96 -26.23 -8.53
C PHE A 234 -12.50 -25.78 -8.52
N LYS A 235 -11.98 -25.76 -9.76
CA LYS A 235 -10.61 -25.62 -10.25
C LYS A 235 -10.34 -24.22 -10.85
N GLU A 236 -11.32 -23.33 -10.84
CA GLU A 236 -11.21 -21.99 -11.42
C GLU A 236 -10.74 -20.97 -10.39
N SER A 237 -9.71 -20.23 -10.77
CA SER A 237 -9.16 -19.12 -10.01
C SER A 237 -10.20 -18.01 -9.89
N VAL A 238 -10.77 -17.82 -8.70
CA VAL A 238 -11.49 -16.59 -8.36
C VAL A 238 -10.52 -15.43 -8.55
N SER A 239 -10.79 -14.55 -9.52
CA SER A 239 -9.96 -13.35 -9.71
C SER A 239 -10.11 -12.46 -8.48
N GLU A 240 -9.05 -12.34 -7.70
CA GLU A 240 -9.03 -11.40 -6.57
C GLU A 240 -9.27 -9.97 -7.08
N PRO A 241 -9.92 -9.10 -6.28
CA PRO A 241 -10.19 -7.72 -6.68
C PRO A 241 -8.88 -7.03 -7.10
N TYR A 242 -8.86 -6.51 -8.33
CA TYR A 242 -7.66 -5.98 -8.95
C TYR A 242 -7.31 -4.59 -8.38
N GLN A 243 -6.38 -4.56 -7.41
CA GLN A 243 -5.73 -3.31 -7.01
C GLN A 243 -4.76 -2.89 -8.12
N LYS A 244 -4.98 -1.70 -8.70
CA LYS A 244 -4.02 -1.10 -9.63
C LYS A 244 -3.17 -0.07 -8.91
N ILE A 245 -1.86 -0.18 -9.06
CA ILE A 245 -0.90 0.81 -8.56
C ILE A 245 -0.65 1.84 -9.67
N PHE A 246 -0.70 3.14 -9.33
CA PHE A 246 -0.35 4.21 -10.27
C PHE A 246 1.14 4.55 -10.18
N ALA A 247 1.79 4.59 -11.33
CA ALA A 247 3.10 5.22 -11.46
C ALA A 247 2.92 6.74 -11.69
N PRO A 248 3.74 7.59 -11.07
CA PRO A 248 3.71 9.01 -11.34
C PRO A 248 4.14 9.30 -12.78
N VAL A 249 3.47 10.26 -13.43
CA VAL A 249 3.88 10.76 -14.75
C VAL A 249 5.14 11.62 -14.66
N TYR A 250 5.42 12.16 -13.47
CA TYR A 250 6.63 12.94 -13.19
C TYR A 250 6.94 12.95 -11.70
N THR A 251 8.22 13.04 -11.35
CA THR A 251 8.67 13.28 -9.98
C THR A 251 9.64 14.46 -9.96
N HIS A 252 9.44 15.34 -8.98
CA HIS A 252 10.32 16.48 -8.73
C HIS A 252 10.96 16.32 -7.36
N LYS A 253 12.28 16.34 -7.29
CA LYS A 253 13.00 16.17 -6.03
C LYS A 253 12.74 17.36 -5.12
N ILE A 254 12.72 17.11 -3.80
CA ILE A 254 12.56 18.15 -2.78
C ILE A 254 13.81 18.12 -1.90
N SER A 255 14.05 17.00 -1.23
CA SER A 255 15.16 16.87 -0.27
C SER A 255 15.64 15.42 -0.12
N LYS A 256 16.92 15.26 0.26
CA LYS A 256 17.48 13.96 0.65
C LYS A 256 17.33 13.79 2.15
N LEU A 257 16.67 12.72 2.59
CA LEU A 257 16.62 12.33 4.00
C LEU A 257 17.34 10.98 4.17
N GLY A 258 18.46 10.97 4.90
CA GLY A 258 19.23 9.75 5.15
C GLY A 258 20.11 9.29 3.98
N SER A 259 20.49 8.00 3.98
CA SER A 259 21.51 7.47 3.07
C SER A 259 21.01 7.28 1.63
N ASN A 260 19.77 6.85 1.39
CA ASN A 260 19.34 6.38 0.06
C ASN A 260 17.93 6.81 -0.43
N SER A 261 17.11 7.53 0.34
CA SER A 261 15.76 7.94 -0.11
C SER A 261 15.61 9.46 -0.25
N TRP A 262 14.79 9.87 -1.22
CA TRP A 262 14.45 11.27 -1.47
C TRP A 262 12.96 11.49 -1.23
N ARG A 263 12.62 12.65 -0.66
CA ARG A 263 11.27 13.19 -0.76
C ARG A 263 11.11 13.82 -2.14
N VAL A 264 10.03 13.46 -2.81
CA VAL A 264 9.68 13.95 -4.14
C VAL A 264 8.24 14.43 -4.15
N ASN A 265 7.97 15.47 -4.94
CA ASN A 265 6.62 15.75 -5.42
C ASN A 265 6.36 14.79 -6.59
N ALA A 266 5.48 13.83 -6.39
CA ALA A 266 5.00 12.93 -7.44
C ALA A 266 3.73 13.49 -8.06
N PHE A 267 3.67 13.51 -9.38
CA PHE A 267 2.56 14.04 -10.17
C PHE A 267 1.86 12.89 -10.89
N TYR A 268 0.54 12.85 -10.85
CA TYR A 268 -0.27 11.76 -11.39
C TYR A 268 -1.39 12.30 -12.27
N ASP A 269 -1.62 11.57 -13.37
CA ASP A 269 -2.78 11.75 -14.24
C ASP A 269 -3.71 10.54 -14.01
N ILE A 270 -4.87 10.78 -13.39
CA ILE A 270 -5.91 9.76 -13.26
C ILE A 270 -6.92 9.98 -14.39
N VAL A 271 -6.92 9.06 -15.35
CA VAL A 271 -7.83 9.09 -16.50
C VAL A 271 -9.06 8.25 -16.19
N ILE A 272 -10.23 8.89 -16.20
CA ILE A 272 -11.54 8.24 -16.01
C ILE A 272 -12.38 8.52 -17.24
N LYS A 273 -12.67 7.48 -18.03
CA LYS A 273 -13.27 7.61 -19.36
C LYS A 273 -12.43 8.56 -20.23
N ASN A 274 -12.96 9.75 -20.53
CA ASN A 274 -12.33 10.77 -21.38
C ASN A 274 -11.88 12.01 -20.59
N ASP A 275 -11.87 11.94 -19.26
CA ASP A 275 -11.50 13.07 -18.40
C ASP A 275 -10.25 12.73 -17.56
N THR A 276 -9.47 13.75 -17.22
CA THR A 276 -8.19 13.59 -16.53
C THR A 276 -8.12 14.46 -15.28
N LEU A 277 -7.99 13.81 -14.14
CA LEU A 277 -7.70 14.46 -12.86
C LEU A 277 -6.18 14.57 -12.68
N LYS A 278 -5.70 15.79 -12.42
CA LYS A 278 -4.28 16.11 -12.27
C LYS A 278 -3.96 16.43 -10.83
N LEU A 279 -3.22 15.54 -10.18
CA LEU A 279 -2.93 15.63 -8.76
C LEU A 279 -1.43 15.48 -8.47
N LYS A 280 -0.98 16.13 -7.41
CA LYS A 280 0.37 15.98 -6.87
C LYS A 280 0.31 15.49 -5.42
N ASN A 281 1.29 14.69 -5.03
CA ASN A 281 1.44 14.21 -3.67
C ASN A 281 2.93 14.16 -3.32
N GLU A 282 3.28 14.43 -2.06
CA GLU A 282 4.63 14.20 -1.59
C GLU A 282 4.80 12.72 -1.25
N SER A 283 5.77 12.06 -1.87
CA SER A 283 6.07 10.64 -1.63
C SER A 283 7.56 10.39 -1.48
N TRP A 284 7.91 9.16 -1.12
CA TRP A 284 9.29 8.69 -1.20
C TRP A 284 9.61 8.25 -2.63
N SER A 285 10.82 8.55 -3.10
CA SER A 285 11.25 8.23 -4.47
C SER A 285 11.25 6.74 -4.82
N ASP A 286 11.32 5.87 -3.82
CA ASP A 286 11.36 4.42 -3.92
C ASP A 286 10.01 3.74 -3.63
N ARG A 287 8.95 4.52 -3.38
CA ARG A 287 7.63 3.99 -3.04
C ARG A 287 6.54 4.51 -3.97
N THR A 288 5.60 3.64 -4.30
CA THR A 288 4.32 4.00 -4.93
C THR A 288 3.25 3.94 -3.87
N ASP A 289 2.93 5.09 -3.29
CA ASP A 289 2.00 5.18 -2.16
C ASP A 289 0.54 5.28 -2.62
N MET A 290 0.29 5.34 -3.94
CA MET A 290 -1.05 5.58 -4.50
C MET A 290 -1.65 4.33 -5.14
N GLY A 291 -2.67 3.79 -4.47
CA GLY A 291 -3.49 2.68 -4.97
C GLY A 291 -4.84 3.17 -5.48
N TYR A 292 -5.40 2.46 -6.45
CA TYR A 292 -6.71 2.75 -7.01
C TYR A 292 -7.57 1.50 -7.06
N TYR A 293 -8.81 1.64 -6.61
CA TYR A 293 -9.83 0.60 -6.62
C TYR A 293 -11.05 1.10 -7.40
N SER A 294 -11.42 0.38 -8.46
CA SER A 294 -12.63 0.64 -9.23
C SER A 294 -13.52 -0.60 -9.23
N HIS A 295 -14.83 -0.40 -9.12
CA HIS A 295 -15.78 -1.48 -9.31
C HIS A 295 -16.19 -1.58 -10.78
N PRO A 296 -16.15 -2.75 -11.44
CA PRO A 296 -16.52 -2.90 -12.84
C PRO A 296 -17.94 -2.41 -13.15
N ALA A 297 -18.87 -2.60 -12.22
CA ALA A 297 -20.26 -2.13 -12.36
C ALA A 297 -20.41 -0.60 -12.32
N ASN A 298 -19.43 0.14 -11.76
CA ASN A 298 -19.43 1.60 -11.74
C ASN A 298 -17.99 2.14 -11.88
N PRO A 299 -17.41 2.11 -13.08
CA PRO A 299 -16.02 2.52 -13.29
C PRO A 299 -15.82 4.04 -13.15
N ALA A 300 -16.91 4.80 -13.08
CA ALA A 300 -16.89 6.24 -12.82
C ALA A 300 -16.67 6.54 -11.33
N PHE A 301 -16.97 5.59 -10.45
CA PHE A 301 -16.73 5.69 -9.01
C PHE A 301 -15.48 4.92 -8.64
N CYS A 302 -14.54 5.62 -8.00
CA CYS A 302 -13.25 5.04 -7.67
C CYS A 302 -12.85 5.39 -6.25
N ILE A 303 -12.12 4.50 -5.59
CA ILE A 303 -11.48 4.79 -4.32
C ILE A 303 -9.98 4.95 -4.56
N LEU A 304 -9.46 6.11 -4.19
CA LEU A 304 -8.04 6.39 -4.19
C LEU A 304 -7.51 6.16 -2.78
N ARG A 305 -6.47 5.33 -2.67
CA ARG A 305 -5.73 5.11 -1.42
C ARG A 305 -4.39 5.82 -1.49
N ASN A 306 -4.11 6.62 -0.48
CA ASN A 306 -2.79 7.15 -0.13
C ASN A 306 -2.51 6.77 1.34
N SER A 307 -1.89 7.66 2.12
CA SER A 307 -1.97 7.63 3.59
C SER A 307 -3.42 7.67 4.11
N THR A 308 -4.37 8.07 3.27
CA THR A 308 -5.79 8.29 3.58
C THR A 308 -6.63 7.88 2.36
N TYR A 309 -7.96 7.86 2.50
CA TYR A 309 -8.83 7.44 1.41
C TYR A 309 -9.63 8.60 0.82
N PHE A 310 -9.87 8.53 -0.49
CA PHE A 310 -10.67 9.49 -1.23
C PHE A 310 -11.62 8.78 -2.18
N ILE A 311 -12.78 9.37 -2.42
CA ILE A 311 -13.68 9.02 -3.51
C ILE A 311 -13.33 9.87 -4.73
N ILE A 312 -13.26 9.25 -5.90
CA ILE A 312 -13.45 9.94 -7.17
C ILE A 312 -14.87 9.70 -7.63
N ARG A 313 -15.59 10.78 -7.92
CA ARG A 313 -17.01 10.73 -8.30
C ARG A 313 -17.36 11.72 -9.41
N PRO A 314 -18.45 11.49 -10.15
CA PRO A 314 -19.01 12.47 -11.06
C PRO A 314 -19.42 13.77 -10.33
N ILE A 315 -19.17 14.92 -10.97
CA ILE A 315 -19.74 16.21 -10.58
C ILE A 315 -21.14 16.26 -11.17
N ASN A 316 -22.16 16.15 -10.31
CA ASN A 316 -23.56 16.36 -10.68
C ASN A 316 -23.94 17.83 -10.60
#